data_AF-A0A2V8FX12-F1
#
_entry.id   AF-A0A2V8FX12-F1
#
_cell.length_a   1.000
_cell.length_b   1.000
_cell.length_c   1.000
_cell.angle_alpha   90.00
_cell.angle_beta   90.00
_cell.angle_gamma   90.00
#
_symmetry.space_group_name_H-M   'P 1'
#
loop_
_entity.id
_entity.type
_entity.pdbx_description
1 polymer ?
#
loop_
_entity_poly.entity_id
_entity_poly.type
_entity_poly.pdbx_seq_one_letter_code
_entity_poly.pdbx_strand_id
1 'polypeptide(L)' 'RGFIRAEVVSYDHLIARGTMAACRDHGEVRLEGKEYVVQDGDIINFRFAT' A
#
# COMPACT_ATOMS: atom_id res chain seq x y z
N ARG A 1 -2.61 -13.02 14.38
CA ARG A 1 -2.85 -12.05 15.48
C ARG A 1 -1.83 -10.93 15.29
N GLY A 2 -2.28 -9.70 15.08
CA GLY A 2 -1.40 -8.52 14.88
C GLY A 2 -1.63 -7.71 13.59
N PHE A 3 -2.16 -8.29 12.49
CA PHE A 3 -2.42 -7.50 11.27
C PHE A 3 -3.55 -6.49 11.50
N ILE A 4 -3.26 -5.21 11.29
CA ILE A 4 -4.25 -4.13 11.30
C ILE A 4 -4.74 -3.88 9.88
N ARG A 5 -3.80 -3.55 8.97
CA ARG A 5 -4.09 -3.14 7.59
C ARG A 5 -2.84 -3.21 6.72
N ALA A 6 -3.04 -3.33 5.42
CA ALA A 6 -2.01 -3.20 4.40
C ALA A 6 -2.23 -1.90 3.61
N GLU A 7 -1.22 -1.03 3.55
CA GLU A 7 -1.19 0.10 2.64
C GLU A 7 -0.59 -0.37 1.32
N VAL A 8 -1.39 -0.46 0.25
CA VAL A 8 -1.00 -0.98 -1.07
C VAL A 8 -0.89 0.16 -2.07
N VAL A 9 0.20 0.18 -2.84
CA VAL A 9 0.47 1.13 -3.92
C VAL A 9 1.06 0.37 -5.09
N SER A 10 0.56 0.59 -6.31
CA SER A 10 1.18 -0.04 -7.48
C SER A 10 2.49 0.66 -7.85
N TYR A 11 3.45 -0.11 -8.36
CA TYR A 11 4.80 0.38 -8.71
C TYR A 11 4.77 1.61 -9.63
N ASP A 12 3.86 1.65 -10.60
CA ASP A 12 3.71 2.77 -11.54
C ASP A 12 3.41 4.09 -10.82
N HIS A 13 2.50 4.07 -9.84
CA HIS A 13 2.19 5.23 -9.01
C HIS A 13 3.39 5.64 -8.15
N LEU A 14 4.12 4.69 -7.59
CA LEU A 14 5.32 5.01 -6.81
C LEU A 14 6.40 5.67 -7.67
N ILE A 15 6.61 5.19 -8.89
CA ILE A 15 7.56 5.77 -9.83
C ILE A 15 7.10 7.15 -10.30
N ALA A 16 5.81 7.32 -10.61
CA ALA A 16 5.26 8.58 -11.07
C ALA A 16 5.36 9.69 -10.00
N ARG A 17 5.22 9.34 -8.70
CA ARG A 17 5.26 10.30 -7.59
C ARG A 17 6.59 10.34 -6.84
N GLY A 18 7.45 9.35 -7.03
CA GLY A 18 8.75 9.20 -6.39
C GLY A 18 8.73 8.82 -4.90
N THR A 19 7.64 9.07 -4.16
CA THR A 19 7.55 8.76 -2.72
C THR A 19 6.18 8.22 -2.32
N MET A 20 6.16 7.32 -1.33
CA MET A 20 4.92 6.80 -0.73
C MET A 20 4.05 7.91 -0.12
N ALA A 21 4.67 8.97 0.40
CA ALA A 21 3.95 10.11 0.96
C ALA A 21 3.19 10.89 -0.13
N ALA A 22 3.80 11.11 -1.30
CA ALA A 22 3.15 11.75 -2.42
C ALA A 22 2.02 10.88 -3.00
N CYS A 23 2.20 9.56 -3.12
CA CYS A 23 1.11 8.65 -3.50
C CYS A 23 -0.05 8.73 -2.50
N ARG A 24 0.24 8.88 -1.20
CA ARG A 24 -0.79 9.02 -0.16
C ARG A 24 -1.56 10.33 -0.31
N ASP A 25 -0.86 11.42 -0.59
CA ASP A 25 -1.47 12.75 -0.77
C ASP A 25 -2.37 12.80 -2.02
N HIS A 26 -1.95 12.09 -3.08
CA HIS A 26 -2.73 11.93 -4.30
C HIS A 26 -3.87 10.89 -4.21
N GLY A 27 -4.01 10.18 -3.08
CA GLY A 27 -5.04 9.16 -2.91
C GLY A 27 -4.80 7.87 -3.71
N GLU A 28 -3.57 7.63 -4.15
CA GLU A 28 -3.14 6.43 -4.89
C GLU A 28 -2.81 5.26 -3.93
N VAL A 29 -2.71 5.53 -2.63
CA VAL A 29 -2.55 4.50 -1.57
C VAL A 29 -3.90 3.88 -1.26
N ARG A 30 -4.00 2.57 -1.46
CA ARG A 30 -5.17 1.77 -1.10
C ARG A 30 -4.96 1.12 0.25
N LEU A 31 -6.02 1.06 1.05
CA LEU A 31 -6.00 0.39 2.34
C LEU A 31 -6.73 -0.93 2.21
N GLU A 32 -5.94 -2.01 2.21
CA GLU A 32 -6.43 -3.34 1.93
C GLU A 32 -6.41 -4.22 3.19
N GLY A 33 -7.40 -5.10 3.26
CA GLY A 33 -7.62 -6.04 4.35
C GLY A 33 -6.90 -7.38 4.14
N LYS A 34 -7.23 -8.36 4.99
CA LYS A 34 -6.64 -9.70 4.91
C LYS A 34 -7.06 -10.51 3.68
N GLU A 35 -8.13 -10.10 3.01
CA GLU A 35 -8.71 -10.80 1.86
C GLU A 35 -8.17 -10.27 0.52
N TYR A 36 -7.26 -9.31 0.56
CA TYR A 36 -6.71 -8.71 -0.65
C TYR A 36 -5.75 -9.66 -1.35
N VAL A 37 -6.00 -9.86 -2.64
CA VAL A 37 -5.12 -10.63 -3.53
C VAL A 37 -4.09 -9.68 -4.11
N VAL A 38 -2.84 -9.83 -3.66
CA VAL A 38 -1.69 -9.06 -4.13
C VAL A 38 -1.47 -9.30 -5.61
N GLN A 39 -1.29 -8.23 -6.38
CA GLN A 39 -0.93 -8.31 -7.79
C GLN A 39 0.58 -8.06 -7.98
N ASP A 40 1.11 -8.53 -9.11
CA ASP A 40 2.50 -8.30 -9.45
C ASP A 40 2.76 -6.79 -9.63
N GLY A 41 3.83 -6.30 -8.99
CA GLY A 41 4.14 -4.87 -8.97
C GLY A 41 3.43 -4.07 -7.88
N ASP A 42 2.64 -4.69 -7.00
CA ASP A 42 2.13 -4.00 -5.81
C ASP A 42 3.18 -3.89 -4.70
N ILE A 43 3.29 -2.67 -4.18
CA ILE A 43 4.15 -2.30 -3.07
C ILE A 43 3.27 -2.18 -1.84
N ILE A 44 3.54 -3.03 -0.85
CA ILE A 44 2.67 -3.15 0.33
C ILE A 44 3.44 -2.80 1.59
N ASN A 45 2.88 -1.87 2.36
CA ASN A 45 3.33 -1.56 3.70
C ASN A 45 2.36 -2.14 4.74
N PHE A 46 2.82 -3.19 5.43
CA PHE A 46 2.04 -3.90 6.43
C PHE A 46 2.12 -3.22 7.80
N ARG A 47 0.96 -2.88 8.37
CA ARG A 47 0.86 -2.34 9.74
C ARG A 47 0.47 -3.46 10.69
N PHE A 48 1.37 -3.76 11.62
CA PHE A 48 1.10 -4.69 12.72
C PHE A 48 0.89 -3.92 14.03
N ALA A 49 -0.14 -4.31 14.79
CA ALA A 49 -0.28 -3.95 16.20
C ALA A 49 0.51 -4.97 17.01
N THR A 50 1.46 -4.49 17.82
CA THR A 50 2.13 -5.27 18.86
C THR A 50 1.14 -5.61 19.97
#